data_AF-A0A930YH50-F1
#
_entry.id   AF-A0A930YH50-F1
#
_cell.length_a   1.000
_cell.length_b   1.000
_cell.length_c   1.000
_cell.angle_alpha   90.00
_cell.angle_beta   90.00
_cell.angle_gamma   90.00
#
_symmetry.space_group_name_H-M   'P 1'
#
loop_
_entity.id
_entity.type
_entity.pdbx_description
1 polymer ?
#
loop_
_entity_poly.entity_id
_entity_poly.type
_entity_poly.pdbx_seq_one_letter_code
_entity_poly.pdbx_strand_id
1 'polypeptide(L)'
;MTDAATGAGRRLISFYQVPPKKSLNSLGVELLPIDQADGFALPGPAVVGIVYVRHPIDAHELIPFADYDEKLAQDRYNEALRVFTKLGAARIVATSRRQTTKQVAGRLGIKRLGADLGAGKDATWSLTFDQEGKGGVPLDPRPLRFRDEPMLDAVCDGVLHLGVKKGRIQITRSSTLGVDGELGLRLRKAGFKLGVSGTKATVTEFVIEAAFTADAAKELDAVVAKTEPTPIPARRSLLRRNLARGG
;
A
#
# COMPACT_ATOMS: atom_id res chain seq x y z
N MET A 1 -18.53 -17.63 16.38
CA MET A 1 -18.12 -17.37 14.98
C MET A 1 -16.72 -16.81 15.02
N THR A 2 -15.78 -17.61 14.56
CA THR A 2 -14.33 -17.53 14.73
C THR A 2 -13.76 -16.46 13.82
N ASP A 3 -13.20 -15.42 14.44
CA ASP A 3 -12.60 -14.28 13.76
C ASP A 3 -11.28 -14.73 13.12
N ALA A 4 -11.21 -14.64 11.80
CA ALA A 4 -10.11 -15.08 10.94
C ALA A 4 -8.89 -14.14 11.03
N ALA A 5 -8.56 -13.64 12.22
CA ALA A 5 -7.40 -12.79 12.48
C ALA A 5 -6.09 -13.60 12.69
N THR A 6 -6.15 -14.93 12.52
CA THR A 6 -5.03 -15.85 12.75
C THR A 6 -4.63 -16.59 11.47
N GLY A 7 -4.63 -15.88 10.34
CA GLY A 7 -4.06 -16.37 9.08
C GLY A 7 -2.67 -15.77 8.89
N ALA A 8 -1.63 -16.46 9.36
CA ALA A 8 -0.20 -16.24 9.08
C ALA A 8 0.39 -14.80 9.22
N GLY A 9 1.19 -14.58 10.26
CA GLY A 9 2.50 -13.95 10.06
C GLY A 9 2.75 -12.50 10.51
N ARG A 10 1.77 -11.72 10.98
CA ARG A 10 2.05 -10.35 11.46
C ARG A 10 2.50 -10.37 12.92
N ARG A 11 3.79 -10.59 13.17
CA ARG A 11 4.38 -10.39 14.50
C ARG A 11 4.57 -8.90 14.76
N LEU A 12 3.83 -8.39 15.73
CA LEU A 12 3.89 -7.01 16.19
C LEU A 12 4.96 -6.87 17.26
N ILE A 13 5.81 -5.85 17.16
CA ILE A 13 6.86 -5.56 18.15
C ILE A 13 6.71 -4.12 18.63
N SER A 14 6.96 -3.89 19.92
CA SER A 14 7.13 -2.55 20.46
C SER A 14 8.28 -2.52 21.45
N PHE A 15 9.05 -1.43 21.43
CA PHE A 15 10.21 -1.28 22.30
C PHE A 15 9.86 -0.53 23.58
N TYR A 16 10.50 -0.91 24.69
CA TYR A 16 10.41 -0.21 25.97
C TYR A 16 11.79 0.18 26.51
N GLN A 17 11.87 1.29 27.25
CA GLN A 17 13.08 1.67 27.99
C GLN A 17 13.04 1.17 29.44
N VAL A 18 11.87 1.21 30.07
CA VAL A 18 11.63 0.66 31.41
C VAL A 18 10.55 -0.42 31.27
N PRO A 19 10.75 -1.63 31.83
CA PRO A 19 9.74 -2.69 31.76
C PRO A 19 8.38 -2.19 32.27
N PRO A 20 7.28 -2.41 31.54
CA PRO A 20 5.98 -1.96 31.96
C PRO A 20 5.54 -2.71 33.24
N LYS A 21 5.15 -1.94 34.26
CA LYS A 21 4.76 -2.47 35.59
C LYS A 21 3.48 -3.31 35.59
N LYS A 22 2.65 -3.18 34.55
CA LYS A 22 1.46 -4.02 34.31
C LYS A 22 1.69 -4.75 33.00
N SER A 23 1.24 -5.99 32.90
CA SER A 23 1.07 -6.63 31.59
C SER A 23 0.09 -5.76 30.80
N LEU A 24 0.61 -4.89 29.93
CA LEU A 24 -0.19 -4.26 28.89
C LEU A 24 -0.97 -5.40 28.24
N ASN A 25 -2.27 -5.24 28.07
CA ASN A 25 -3.06 -6.19 27.29
C ASN A 25 -2.44 -6.20 25.91
N SER A 26 -1.54 -7.15 25.66
CA SER A 26 -0.48 -6.94 24.67
C SER A 26 -1.04 -7.04 23.27
N LEU A 27 -2.28 -7.51 23.09
CA LEU A 27 -2.92 -7.68 21.78
C LEU A 27 -2.01 -8.46 20.80
N GLY A 28 -1.15 -9.34 21.32
CA GLY A 28 -0.14 -10.07 20.54
C GLY A 28 1.13 -9.28 20.19
N VAL A 29 1.34 -8.10 20.79
CA VAL A 29 2.56 -7.28 20.66
C VAL A 29 3.66 -7.83 21.56
N GLU A 30 4.75 -8.24 20.93
CA GLU A 30 6.00 -8.60 21.58
C GLU A 30 6.69 -7.34 22.11
N LEU A 31 7.01 -7.33 23.40
CA LEU A 31 7.67 -6.19 24.05
C LEU A 31 9.15 -6.51 24.24
N LEU A 32 10.00 -5.73 23.58
CA LEU A 32 11.46 -5.88 23.67
C LEU A 32 12.08 -4.64 24.32
N PRO A 33 13.16 -4.78 25.09
CA PRO A 33 13.89 -3.61 25.55
C PRO A 33 14.57 -2.91 24.37
N ILE A 34 14.71 -1.58 24.45
CA ILE A 34 15.14 -0.72 23.34
C ILE A 34 16.57 -1.00 22.86
N ASP A 35 17.42 -1.55 23.73
CA ASP A 35 18.78 -2.02 23.42
C ASP A 35 18.79 -3.19 22.41
N GLN A 36 17.71 -3.97 22.34
CA GLN A 36 17.57 -5.03 21.33
C GLN A 36 17.17 -4.50 19.96
N ALA A 37 16.86 -3.19 19.83
CA ALA A 37 16.46 -2.62 18.55
C ALA A 37 17.58 -2.66 17.50
N ASP A 38 18.85 -2.65 17.92
CA ASP A 38 20.02 -2.74 17.03
C ASP A 38 20.10 -4.09 16.29
N GLY A 39 19.38 -5.11 16.75
CA GLY A 39 19.23 -6.40 16.07
C GLY A 39 18.27 -6.38 14.86
N PHE A 40 17.68 -5.22 14.54
CA PHE A 40 16.68 -5.06 13.50
C PHE A 40 17.05 -3.96 12.49
N ALA A 41 16.67 -4.17 11.24
CA ALA A 41 16.69 -3.14 10.23
C ALA A 41 15.43 -2.26 10.38
N LEU A 42 15.65 -0.98 10.70
CA LEU A 42 14.60 0.02 10.90
C LEU A 42 14.79 1.18 9.89
N PRO A 43 13.70 1.82 9.43
CA PRO A 43 13.79 2.98 8.53
C PRO A 43 14.37 4.26 9.19
N GLY A 44 14.64 4.20 10.49
CA GLY A 44 15.16 5.29 11.31
C GLY A 44 15.42 4.81 12.73
N PRO A 45 15.69 5.72 13.69
CA PRO A 45 15.91 5.34 15.07
C PRO A 45 14.69 4.62 15.65
N ALA A 46 14.93 3.60 16.48
CA ALA A 46 13.88 2.91 17.20
C ALA A 46 13.20 3.87 18.19
N VAL A 47 11.86 3.85 18.22
CA VAL A 47 11.08 4.73 19.08
C VAL A 47 10.25 3.90 20.05
N VAL A 48 10.44 4.18 21.34
CA VAL A 48 9.71 3.54 22.43
C VAL A 48 8.20 3.73 22.28
N GLY A 49 7.45 2.63 22.45
CA GLY A 49 5.99 2.59 22.40
C GLY A 49 5.39 2.69 21.01
N ILE A 50 6.19 2.80 19.93
CA ILE A 50 5.70 2.58 18.56
C ILE A 50 5.53 1.09 18.31
N VAL A 51 4.46 0.70 17.62
CA VAL A 51 4.25 -0.65 17.09
C VAL A 51 4.89 -0.76 15.72
N TYR A 52 5.73 -1.76 15.58
CA TYR A 52 6.34 -2.20 14.35
C TYR A 52 5.75 -3.57 13.96
N VAL A 53 5.77 -3.86 12.67
CA VAL A 53 5.38 -5.15 12.10
C VAL A 53 6.62 -5.74 11.43
N ARG A 54 6.91 -7.02 11.70
CA ARG A 54 7.98 -7.72 10.98
C ARG A 54 7.63 -7.83 9.49
N HIS A 55 8.61 -7.59 8.62
CA HIS A 55 8.44 -7.80 7.19
C HIS A 55 8.25 -9.31 6.91
N PRO A 56 7.31 -9.70 6.03
CA PRO A 56 6.97 -11.12 5.82
C PRO A 56 8.08 -11.92 5.13
N ILE A 57 9.02 -11.26 4.45
CA ILE A 57 10.14 -11.91 3.74
C ILE A 57 11.45 -11.80 4.52
N ASP A 58 11.65 -10.71 5.26
CA ASP A 58 12.86 -10.47 6.06
C ASP A 58 12.49 -10.30 7.51
N ALA A 59 12.76 -11.33 8.32
CA ALA A 59 12.41 -11.33 9.74
C ALA A 59 13.15 -10.26 10.56
N HIS A 60 14.25 -9.70 10.04
CA HIS A 60 15.04 -8.64 10.68
C HIS A 60 14.53 -7.24 10.32
N GLU A 61 13.75 -7.07 9.26
CA GLU A 61 13.18 -5.77 8.88
C GLU A 61 11.90 -5.48 9.68
N LEU A 62 11.87 -4.30 10.31
CA LEU A 62 10.74 -3.81 11.07
C LEU A 62 10.16 -2.55 10.41
N ILE A 63 8.87 -2.60 10.11
CA ILE A 63 8.15 -1.50 9.48
C ILE A 63 7.17 -0.91 10.49
N PRO A 64 7.13 0.42 10.70
CA PRO A 64 6.09 1.04 11.52
C PRO A 64 4.69 0.60 11.07
N PHE A 65 3.82 0.31 12.03
CA PHE A 65 2.48 -0.21 11.75
C PHE A 65 1.69 0.69 10.78
N ALA A 66 1.84 2.01 10.93
CA ALA A 66 1.22 3.00 10.05
C ALA A 66 1.65 2.90 8.57
N ASP A 67 2.87 2.40 8.31
CA ASP A 67 3.50 2.39 7.00
C ASP A 67 3.55 0.98 6.36
N TYR A 68 3.30 -0.06 7.16
CA TYR A 68 3.45 -1.47 6.78
C TYR A 68 2.82 -1.83 5.42
N ASP A 69 1.54 -1.55 5.26
CA ASP A 69 0.82 -1.88 4.03
C ASP A 69 1.32 -1.07 2.82
N GLU A 70 1.78 0.17 3.02
CA GLU A 70 2.35 1.00 1.94
C GLU A 70 3.67 0.41 1.46
N LYS A 71 4.55 0.08 2.42
CA LYS A 71 5.83 -0.56 2.15
C LYS A 71 5.66 -1.90 1.43
N LEU A 72 4.75 -2.77 1.90
CA LEU A 72 4.51 -4.04 1.22
C LEU A 72 3.93 -3.89 -0.19
N ALA A 73 3.09 -2.88 -0.44
CA ALA A 73 2.59 -2.62 -1.78
C ALA A 73 3.74 -2.19 -2.72
N GLN A 74 4.65 -1.34 -2.22
CA GLN A 74 5.84 -0.95 -2.95
C GLN A 74 6.79 -2.13 -3.20
N ASP A 75 7.01 -3.00 -2.22
CA ASP A 75 7.86 -4.18 -2.39
C ASP A 75 7.27 -5.17 -3.41
N ARG A 76 5.95 -5.37 -3.41
CA ARG A 76 5.26 -6.15 -4.44
C ARG A 76 5.40 -5.55 -5.83
N TYR A 77 5.27 -4.23 -5.93
CA TYR A 77 5.47 -3.51 -7.19
C TYR A 77 6.90 -3.67 -7.71
N ASN A 78 7.91 -3.55 -6.83
CA ASN A 78 9.30 -3.77 -7.18
C ASN A 78 9.58 -5.23 -7.61
N GLU A 79 8.94 -6.19 -6.95
CA GLU A 79 9.03 -7.60 -7.35
C GLU A 79 8.41 -7.83 -8.73
N ALA A 80 7.26 -7.23 -9.02
CA ALA A 80 6.62 -7.33 -10.32
C ALA A 80 7.53 -6.75 -11.43
N LEU A 81 8.16 -5.60 -11.21
CA LEU A 81 9.15 -5.03 -12.14
C LEU A 81 10.31 -5.99 -12.39
N ARG A 82 10.86 -6.62 -11.33
CA ARG A 82 11.91 -7.63 -11.45
C ARG A 82 11.45 -8.81 -12.32
N VAL A 83 10.25 -9.31 -12.08
CA VAL A 83 9.64 -10.43 -12.84
C VAL A 83 9.54 -10.08 -14.32
N PHE A 84 8.91 -8.95 -14.67
CA PHE A 84 8.79 -8.52 -16.08
C PHE A 84 10.15 -8.33 -16.76
N THR A 85 11.12 -7.76 -16.05
CA THR A 85 12.48 -7.58 -16.57
C THR A 85 13.16 -8.92 -16.85
N LYS A 86 13.08 -9.87 -15.91
CA LYS A 86 13.68 -11.21 -16.04
C LYS A 86 13.03 -12.03 -17.15
N LEU A 87 11.73 -11.87 -17.34
CA LEU A 87 10.98 -12.47 -18.46
C LEU A 87 11.31 -11.82 -19.82
N GLY A 88 12.26 -10.88 -19.87
CA GLY A 88 12.79 -10.35 -21.12
C GLY A 88 11.90 -9.30 -21.79
N ALA A 89 11.08 -8.58 -21.01
CA ALA A 89 10.22 -7.53 -21.55
C ALA A 89 11.02 -6.52 -22.41
N ALA A 90 10.53 -6.26 -23.61
CA ALA A 90 11.06 -5.25 -24.53
C ALA A 90 10.57 -3.84 -24.15
N ARG A 91 9.39 -3.75 -23.55
CA ARG A 91 8.80 -2.50 -23.06
C ARG A 91 8.17 -2.73 -21.71
N ILE A 92 8.44 -1.85 -20.76
CA ILE A 92 7.77 -1.82 -19.45
C ILE A 92 7.34 -0.39 -19.19
N VAL A 93 6.04 -0.19 -19.01
CA VAL A 93 5.47 1.07 -18.56
C VAL A 93 4.84 0.82 -17.21
N ALA A 94 5.36 1.52 -16.20
CA ALA A 94 4.90 1.36 -14.85
C ALA A 94 4.52 2.71 -14.25
N THR A 95 3.30 2.80 -13.73
CA THR A 95 2.76 4.01 -13.15
C THR A 95 2.38 3.77 -11.70
N SER A 96 2.78 4.70 -10.85
CA SER A 96 2.40 4.77 -9.44
C SER A 96 1.63 6.05 -9.23
N ARG A 97 0.41 5.97 -8.74
CA ARG A 97 -0.43 7.13 -8.42
C ARG A 97 -0.81 7.06 -6.95
N ARG A 98 -0.53 8.14 -6.22
CA ARG A 98 -0.93 8.31 -4.82
C ARG A 98 -1.85 9.51 -4.72
N GLN A 99 -3.06 9.29 -4.26
CA GLN A 99 -4.01 10.35 -3.93
C GLN A 99 -4.22 10.37 -2.42
N THR A 100 -4.05 11.53 -1.81
CA THR A 100 -4.27 11.76 -0.39
C THR A 100 -5.38 12.76 -0.19
N THR A 101 -6.47 12.34 0.43
CA THR A 101 -7.56 13.22 0.83
C THR A 101 -7.50 13.43 2.35
N LYS A 102 -7.32 14.68 2.78
CA LYS A 102 -7.53 15.08 4.18
C LYS A 102 -8.97 15.51 4.36
N GLN A 103 -9.73 14.82 5.22
CA GLN A 103 -11.00 15.34 5.73
C GLN A 103 -10.76 16.04 7.07
N VAL A 104 -10.88 17.36 7.09
CA VAL A 104 -10.91 18.13 8.34
C VAL A 104 -12.38 18.27 8.74
N ALA A 105 -12.85 17.38 9.62
CA ALA A 105 -14.14 17.56 10.29
C ALA A 105 -13.94 18.50 11.49
N GLY A 106 -13.94 19.81 11.22
CA GLY A 106 -13.96 20.82 12.27
C GLY A 106 -15.40 21.03 12.74
N ARG A 107 -15.76 20.53 13.94
CA ARG A 107 -17.00 20.92 14.60
C ARG A 107 -16.81 22.33 15.18
N LEU A 108 -16.79 23.35 14.32
CA LEU A 108 -16.88 24.73 14.78
C LEU A 108 -18.29 24.89 15.36
N GLY A 109 -18.36 25.06 16.68
CA GLY A 109 -19.60 25.34 17.40
C GLY A 109 -20.18 26.69 17.00
N ILE A 110 -20.81 26.78 15.84
CA ILE A 110 -21.73 27.87 15.50
C ILE A 110 -23.14 27.30 15.70
N LYS A 111 -23.62 27.38 16.94
CA LYS A 111 -25.07 27.32 17.21
C LYS A 111 -25.69 28.41 16.34
N ARG A 112 -26.47 28.02 15.33
CA ARG A 112 -27.18 28.84 14.33
C ARG A 112 -26.43 29.07 13.00
N LEU A 113 -26.12 28.00 12.27
CA LEU A 113 -26.46 27.82 10.85
C LEU A 113 -25.93 26.46 10.42
N GLY A 114 -26.79 25.58 9.91
CA GLY A 114 -26.41 24.23 9.48
C GLY A 114 -25.59 24.22 8.20
N ALA A 115 -24.30 24.55 8.30
CA ALA A 115 -23.34 24.42 7.20
C ALA A 115 -22.11 23.65 7.68
N ASP A 116 -22.08 22.34 7.39
CA ASP A 116 -20.86 21.54 7.44
C ASP A 116 -19.94 21.97 6.27
N LEU A 117 -19.04 22.91 6.53
CA LEU A 117 -17.96 23.27 5.60
C LEU A 117 -16.77 22.33 5.81
N GLY A 118 -16.83 21.16 5.19
CA GLY A 118 -15.67 20.27 5.06
C GLY A 118 -14.74 20.78 3.96
N ALA A 119 -13.66 21.47 4.33
CA ALA A 119 -12.59 21.82 3.39
C ALA A 119 -11.57 20.67 3.32
N GLY A 120 -11.64 19.87 2.25
CA GLY A 120 -10.64 18.83 1.97
C GLY A 120 -9.49 19.38 1.13
N LYS A 121 -8.24 19.08 1.52
CA LYS A 121 -7.07 19.27 0.63
C LYS A 121 -6.73 17.93 0.02
N ASP A 122 -6.82 17.85 -1.31
CA ASP A 122 -6.37 16.72 -2.10
C ASP A 122 -4.92 16.96 -2.55
N ALA A 123 -4.05 15.99 -2.29
CA ALA A 123 -2.70 15.97 -2.81
C ALA A 123 -2.54 14.72 -3.68
N THR A 124 -2.16 14.93 -4.94
CA THR A 124 -1.91 13.86 -5.90
C THR A 124 -0.43 13.82 -6.24
N TRP A 125 0.16 12.64 -6.17
CA TRP A 125 1.54 12.38 -6.60
C TRP A 125 1.51 11.24 -7.62
N SER A 126 2.26 11.39 -8.70
CA SER A 126 2.38 10.37 -9.74
C SER A 126 3.83 10.19 -10.13
N LEU A 127 4.27 8.94 -10.23
CA LEU A 127 5.56 8.55 -10.76
C LEU A 127 5.33 7.60 -11.93
N THR A 128 6.01 7.87 -13.04
CA THR A 128 6.03 6.99 -14.20
C THR A 128 7.44 6.50 -14.42
N PHE A 129 7.61 5.18 -14.48
CA PHE A 129 8.82 4.52 -14.92
C PHE A 129 8.57 3.97 -16.31
N ASP A 130 9.48 4.29 -17.23
CA ASP A 130 9.30 3.96 -18.62
C ASP A 130 10.60 3.41 -19.21
N GLN A 131 10.56 2.16 -19.66
CA GLN A 131 11.73 1.44 -20.17
C GLN A 131 11.45 0.80 -21.52
N GLU A 132 12.38 0.96 -22.44
CA GLU A 132 12.35 0.34 -23.77
C GLU A 132 13.70 -0.29 -24.10
N GLY A 133 13.66 -1.43 -24.77
CA GLY A 133 14.84 -2.14 -25.26
C GLY A 133 14.46 -3.16 -26.33
N LYS A 134 15.45 -3.97 -26.73
CA LYS A 134 15.28 -4.96 -27.80
C LYS A 134 14.47 -6.20 -27.37
N GLY A 135 14.12 -6.32 -26.09
CA GLY A 135 13.65 -7.57 -25.48
C GLY A 135 14.79 -8.57 -25.30
N GLY A 136 14.53 -9.60 -24.51
CA GLY A 136 15.51 -10.64 -24.22
C GLY A 136 14.89 -12.03 -24.22
N VAL A 137 15.74 -13.06 -24.15
CA VAL A 137 15.28 -14.43 -23.91
C VAL A 137 14.66 -14.49 -22.51
N PRO A 138 13.40 -14.93 -22.36
CA PRO A 138 12.77 -15.03 -21.06
C PRO A 138 13.56 -15.95 -20.12
N LEU A 139 13.91 -15.43 -18.94
CA LEU A 139 14.52 -16.20 -17.86
C LEU A 139 13.49 -16.37 -16.75
N ASP A 140 13.39 -17.58 -16.21
CA ASP A 140 12.49 -17.86 -15.10
C ASP A 140 12.92 -17.05 -13.85
N PRO A 141 12.08 -16.11 -13.36
CA PRO A 141 12.41 -15.27 -12.21
C PRO A 141 12.21 -15.99 -10.87
N ARG A 142 11.72 -17.23 -10.86
CA ARG A 142 11.43 -17.99 -9.65
C ARG A 142 12.71 -18.38 -8.90
N PRO A 143 12.68 -18.47 -7.56
CA PRO A 143 11.49 -18.30 -6.71
C PRO A 143 11.02 -16.84 -6.59
N LEU A 144 9.70 -16.64 -6.56
CA LEU A 144 9.10 -15.33 -6.30
C LEU A 144 9.26 -14.94 -4.83
N ARG A 145 9.47 -13.65 -4.57
CA ARG A 145 9.57 -13.12 -3.20
C ARG A 145 8.23 -13.15 -2.48
N PHE A 146 7.13 -12.92 -3.22
CA PHE A 146 5.75 -12.99 -2.73
C PHE A 146 5.05 -14.19 -3.37
N ARG A 147 5.21 -15.37 -2.77
CA ARG A 147 4.69 -16.64 -3.33
C ARG A 147 3.17 -16.77 -3.29
N ASP A 148 2.53 -16.08 -2.35
CA ASP A 148 1.08 -16.13 -2.17
C ASP A 148 0.32 -15.26 -3.18
N GLU A 149 1.03 -14.65 -4.14
CA GLU A 149 0.46 -13.79 -5.19
C GLU A 149 0.35 -14.60 -6.50
N PRO A 150 -0.78 -15.31 -6.74
CA PRO A 150 -0.93 -16.21 -7.89
C PRO A 150 -0.79 -15.49 -9.24
N MET A 151 -0.99 -14.17 -9.26
CA MET A 151 -0.90 -13.36 -10.47
C MET A 151 0.52 -13.29 -11.04
N LEU A 152 1.56 -13.22 -10.19
CA LEU A 152 2.95 -13.15 -10.67
C LEU A 152 3.41 -14.49 -11.24
N ASP A 153 2.99 -15.59 -10.61
CA ASP A 153 3.29 -16.94 -11.08
C ASP A 153 2.60 -17.20 -12.43
N ALA A 154 1.32 -16.79 -12.57
CA ALA A 154 0.58 -16.88 -13.83
C ALA A 154 1.25 -16.10 -14.98
N VAL A 155 1.86 -14.94 -14.71
CA VAL A 155 2.63 -14.20 -15.71
C VAL A 155 3.88 -14.97 -16.12
N CYS A 156 4.58 -15.60 -15.17
CA CYS A 156 5.75 -16.43 -15.47
C CYS A 156 5.37 -17.58 -16.40
N ASP A 157 4.35 -18.36 -16.03
CA ASP A 157 3.91 -19.50 -16.84
C ASP A 157 3.38 -19.07 -18.20
N GLY A 158 2.65 -17.95 -18.25
CA GLY A 158 2.15 -17.38 -19.50
C GLY A 158 3.27 -17.06 -20.49
N VAL A 159 4.34 -16.39 -20.04
CA VAL A 159 5.45 -16.02 -20.93
C VAL A 159 6.32 -17.23 -21.27
N LEU A 160 6.68 -18.04 -20.26
CA LEU A 160 7.64 -19.14 -20.43
C LEU A 160 7.05 -20.33 -21.19
N HIS A 161 5.75 -20.61 -21.02
CA HIS A 161 5.14 -21.84 -21.54
C HIS A 161 4.05 -21.57 -22.59
N LEU A 162 3.36 -20.44 -22.53
CA LEU A 162 2.24 -20.13 -23.42
C LEU A 162 2.57 -19.08 -24.49
N GLY A 163 3.78 -18.52 -24.47
CA GLY A 163 4.21 -17.50 -25.44
C GLY A 163 3.42 -16.19 -25.33
N VAL A 164 2.93 -15.86 -24.12
CA VAL A 164 2.23 -14.60 -23.86
C VAL A 164 3.10 -13.41 -24.25
N LYS A 165 2.56 -12.54 -25.10
CA LYS A 165 3.29 -11.39 -25.66
C LYS A 165 3.14 -10.10 -24.86
N LYS A 166 2.14 -10.03 -23.99
CA LYS A 166 1.81 -8.86 -23.16
C LYS A 166 1.32 -9.27 -21.78
N GLY A 167 1.69 -8.50 -20.77
CA GLY A 167 1.18 -8.67 -19.41
C GLY A 167 0.77 -7.33 -18.81
N ARG A 168 -0.25 -7.36 -17.95
CA ARG A 168 -0.64 -6.21 -17.14
C ARG A 168 -0.90 -6.67 -15.72
N ILE A 169 -0.32 -5.95 -14.75
CA ILE A 169 -0.62 -6.11 -13.34
C ILE A 169 -1.08 -4.77 -12.81
N GLN A 170 -2.20 -4.77 -12.10
CA GLN A 170 -2.74 -3.61 -11.42
C GLN A 170 -2.93 -3.93 -9.95
N ILE A 171 -2.28 -3.15 -9.09
CA ILE A 171 -2.37 -3.23 -7.63
C ILE A 171 -3.02 -1.94 -7.16
N THR A 172 -4.30 -2.01 -6.79
CA THR A 172 -5.00 -0.86 -6.22
C THR A 172 -5.14 -1.04 -4.71
N ARG A 173 -4.66 -0.06 -3.96
CA ARG A 173 -4.78 0.00 -2.50
C ARG A 173 -5.61 1.21 -2.11
N SER A 174 -6.57 0.99 -1.21
CA SER A 174 -7.23 2.05 -0.45
C SER A 174 -6.93 1.83 1.03
N SER A 175 -6.24 2.77 1.68
CA SER A 175 -5.96 2.68 3.11
C SER A 175 -7.08 3.30 3.93
N THR A 176 -8.18 2.58 4.12
CA THR A 176 -9.08 2.82 5.26
C THR A 176 -8.73 1.95 6.48
N LEU A 177 -7.87 0.94 6.29
CA LEU A 177 -7.63 -0.16 7.23
C LEU A 177 -6.31 -0.10 8.01
N GLY A 178 -5.41 0.85 7.72
CA GLY A 178 -4.11 0.92 8.38
C GLY A 178 -4.24 1.42 9.83
N VAL A 179 -4.19 2.73 10.01
CA VAL A 179 -4.20 3.38 11.32
C VAL A 179 -5.59 3.47 11.96
N ASP A 180 -6.64 3.58 11.13
CA ASP A 180 -8.03 3.72 11.56
C ASP A 180 -8.84 2.41 11.45
N GLY A 181 -8.16 1.31 11.05
CA GLY A 181 -8.73 -0.03 11.10
C GLY A 181 -8.90 -0.55 12.52
N GLU A 182 -9.70 -1.59 12.70
CA GLU A 182 -10.05 -2.13 14.02
C GLU A 182 -8.82 -2.48 14.89
N LEU A 183 -7.81 -3.12 14.32
CA LEU A 183 -6.56 -3.44 15.02
C LEU A 183 -5.81 -2.17 15.45
N GLY A 184 -5.70 -1.18 14.56
CA GLY A 184 -5.09 0.11 14.89
C GLY A 184 -5.80 0.83 16.04
N LEU A 185 -7.14 0.82 16.04
CA LEU A 185 -7.95 1.36 17.13
C LEU A 185 -7.74 0.61 18.45
N ARG A 186 -7.67 -0.73 18.42
CA ARG A 186 -7.39 -1.55 19.60
C ARG A 186 -6.00 -1.27 20.17
N LEU A 187 -4.97 -1.19 19.32
CA LEU A 187 -3.59 -0.89 19.71
C LEU A 187 -3.47 0.52 20.33
N ARG A 188 -4.13 1.53 19.74
CA ARG A 188 -4.20 2.89 20.31
C ARG A 188 -4.89 2.92 21.68
N LYS A 189 -6.02 2.20 21.83
CA LYS A 189 -6.72 2.07 23.12
C LYS A 189 -5.86 1.38 24.18
N ALA A 190 -4.98 0.46 23.78
CA ALA A 190 -4.01 -0.18 24.66
C ALA A 190 -2.81 0.73 25.02
N GLY A 191 -2.75 1.96 24.48
CA GLY A 191 -1.71 2.94 24.80
C GLY A 191 -0.50 2.94 23.86
N PHE A 192 -0.53 2.16 22.79
CA PHE A 192 0.54 2.14 21.81
C PHE A 192 0.45 3.30 20.81
N LYS A 193 1.61 3.74 20.32
CA LYS A 193 1.75 4.64 19.17
C LYS A 193 1.88 3.78 17.92
N LEU A 194 1.32 4.21 16.78
CA LEU A 194 1.35 3.45 15.53
C LEU A 194 2.41 3.95 14.52
N GLY A 195 3.15 5.01 14.86
CA GLY A 195 3.95 5.77 13.91
C GLY A 195 3.22 7.00 13.37
N VAL A 196 3.88 7.72 12.46
CA VAL A 196 3.34 8.94 11.85
C VAL A 196 2.75 8.62 10.49
N SER A 197 1.47 8.24 10.46
CA SER A 197 0.63 8.46 9.29
C SER A 197 -0.55 9.30 9.75
N GLY A 198 -0.57 10.57 9.35
CA GLY A 198 -1.69 11.46 9.66
C GLY A 198 -2.99 10.89 9.09
N THR A 199 -4.14 11.27 9.65
CA THR A 199 -5.48 10.94 9.14
C THR A 199 -5.60 11.38 7.68
N LYS A 200 -5.36 10.43 6.78
CA LYS A 200 -5.23 10.61 5.35
C LYS A 200 -5.84 9.37 4.72
N ALA A 201 -6.95 9.55 4.01
CA ALA A 201 -7.37 8.52 3.07
C ALA A 201 -6.34 8.55 1.93
N THR A 202 -5.49 7.53 1.88
CA THR A 202 -4.51 7.37 0.79
C THR A 202 -4.95 6.24 -0.11
N VAL A 203 -5.24 6.58 -1.37
CA VAL A 203 -5.36 5.58 -2.44
C VAL A 203 -4.02 5.54 -3.15
N THR A 204 -3.42 4.36 -3.20
CA THR A 204 -2.21 4.11 -3.98
C THR A 204 -2.53 3.09 -5.05
N GLU A 205 -2.32 3.45 -6.30
CA GLU A 205 -2.50 2.57 -7.45
C GLU A 205 -1.16 2.37 -8.13
N PHE A 206 -0.79 1.11 -8.35
CA PHE A 206 0.34 0.72 -9.17
C PHE A 206 -0.18 -0.04 -10.39
N VAL A 207 0.20 0.39 -11.59
CA VAL A 207 -0.11 -0.30 -12.83
C VAL A 207 1.21 -0.58 -13.54
N ILE A 208 1.45 -1.84 -13.89
CA ILE A 208 2.58 -2.24 -14.74
C ILE A 208 1.98 -2.87 -15.99
N GLU A 209 2.35 -2.35 -17.15
CA GLU A 209 2.07 -2.92 -18.45
C GLU A 209 3.40 -3.27 -19.11
N ALA A 210 3.51 -4.48 -19.65
CA ALA A 210 4.73 -4.96 -20.27
C ALA A 210 4.44 -5.66 -21.59
N ALA A 211 5.36 -5.51 -22.54
CA ALA A 211 5.38 -6.23 -23.80
C ALA A 211 6.69 -6.99 -23.94
N PHE A 212 6.61 -8.25 -24.37
CA PHE A 212 7.76 -9.16 -24.47
C PHE A 212 8.30 -9.29 -25.90
N THR A 213 7.64 -8.67 -26.88
CA THR A 213 8.06 -8.69 -28.29
C THR A 213 8.01 -7.29 -28.88
N ALA A 214 8.80 -7.03 -29.92
CA ALA A 214 8.86 -5.72 -30.58
C ALA A 214 7.50 -5.28 -31.17
N ASP A 215 6.73 -6.22 -31.73
CA ASP A 215 5.40 -5.91 -32.27
C ASP A 215 4.41 -5.56 -31.15
N ALA A 216 4.45 -6.31 -30.05
CA ALA A 216 3.63 -6.02 -28.88
C ALA A 216 4.00 -4.69 -28.19
N ALA A 217 5.28 -4.28 -28.27
CA ALA A 217 5.75 -3.01 -27.72
C ALA A 217 5.12 -1.81 -28.44
N LYS A 218 5.08 -1.83 -29.78
CA LYS A 218 4.42 -0.78 -30.59
C LYS A 218 2.94 -0.62 -30.24
N GLU A 219 2.26 -1.74 -30.01
CA GLU A 219 0.86 -1.71 -29.59
C GLU A 219 0.69 -1.17 -28.16
N LEU A 220 1.67 -1.38 -27.28
CA LEU A 220 1.65 -0.83 -25.92
C LEU A 220 1.81 0.70 -25.94
N ASP A 221 2.68 1.25 -26.80
CA ASP A 221 2.83 2.70 -26.94
C ASP A 221 1.52 3.39 -27.33
N ALA A 222 0.73 2.74 -28.21
CA ALA A 222 -0.59 3.23 -28.61
C ALA A 222 -1.63 3.20 -27.46
N VAL A 223 -1.50 2.28 -26.51
CA VAL A 223 -2.35 2.20 -25.31
C VAL A 223 -1.94 3.26 -24.29
N VAL A 224 -0.63 3.38 -24.05
CA VAL A 224 -0.07 4.36 -23.11
C VAL A 224 -0.41 5.79 -23.55
N ALA A 225 -0.29 6.10 -24.84
CA ALA A 225 -0.68 7.40 -25.40
C ALA A 225 -2.17 7.75 -25.21
N LYS A 226 -3.05 6.75 -25.11
CA LYS A 226 -4.49 6.94 -24.85
C LYS A 226 -4.84 7.01 -23.37
N THR A 227 -3.95 6.58 -22.49
CA THR A 227 -4.20 6.41 -21.04
C THR A 227 -3.60 7.55 -20.22
N GLU A 228 -3.48 8.75 -20.81
CA GLU A 228 -3.19 9.97 -20.06
C GLU A 228 -4.07 10.03 -18.80
N PRO A 229 -3.49 10.45 -17.65
CA PRO A 229 -4.09 10.24 -16.34
C PRO A 229 -5.44 10.94 -16.22
N THR A 230 -6.51 10.17 -16.41
CA THR A 230 -7.84 10.62 -16.04
C THR A 230 -7.85 10.79 -14.53
N PRO A 231 -8.13 11.99 -13.98
CA PRO A 231 -8.21 12.18 -12.54
C PRO A 231 -9.30 11.25 -11.99
N ILE A 232 -8.97 10.46 -10.97
CA ILE A 232 -9.95 9.65 -10.25
C ILE A 232 -11.02 10.62 -9.73
N PRO A 233 -12.30 10.48 -10.14
CA PRO A 233 -13.32 11.44 -9.74
C PRO A 233 -13.44 11.42 -8.22
N ALA A 234 -13.21 12.57 -7.59
CA ALA A 234 -13.51 12.76 -6.18
C ALA A 234 -14.95 12.27 -5.94
N ARG A 235 -15.13 11.34 -4.99
CA ARG A 235 -16.47 10.88 -4.60
C ARG A 235 -17.29 12.11 -4.21
N ARG A 236 -18.17 12.56 -5.12
CA ARG A 236 -19.14 13.62 -4.84
C ARG A 236 -19.97 13.16 -3.65
N SER A 237 -19.91 13.91 -2.55
CA SER A 237 -20.85 13.76 -1.45
C SER A 237 -22.26 13.94 -2.01
N LEU A 238 -23.07 12.88 -1.98
CA LEU A 238 -24.48 12.93 -2.31
C LEU A 238 -25.22 13.70 -1.21
N LEU A 239 -25.16 15.03 -1.27
CA LEU A 239 -26.02 15.91 -0.49
C LEU A 239 -26.56 16.99 -1.42
N ARG A 240 -27.65 16.66 -2.12
CA ARG A 240 -28.68 17.63 -2.55
C ARG A 240 -29.88 16.92 -3.13
N ARG A 241 -30.98 16.91 -2.37
CA ARG A 241 -32.27 17.57 -2.69
C ARG A 241 -33.35 17.00 -1.79
N ASN A 242 -33.74 17.77 -0.78
CA ASN A 242 -35.09 17.79 -0.24
C ASN A 242 -35.25 19.15 0.45
N LEU A 243 -35.57 20.18 -0.35
CA LEU A 243 -36.07 21.47 0.13
C LEU A 243 -36.77 22.13 -1.05
N ALA A 244 -37.99 21.65 -1.31
CA ALA A 244 -39.03 22.37 -2.05
C ALA A 244 -40.37 21.71 -1.70
N ARG A 245 -40.88 22.02 -0.49
CA ARG A 245 -42.31 21.99 -0.14
C ARG A 245 -42.49 22.64 1.22
N GLY A 246 -43.19 23.78 1.26
CA GLY A 246 -43.70 24.42 2.47
C GLY A 246 -43.35 25.89 2.55
N GLY A 247 -44.30 26.76 2.19
CA GLY A 247 -44.24 28.21 2.31
C GLY A 247 -44.87 28.90 1.13
#